data_AF-A0A842SFG0-F1
#
_entry.id   AF-A0A842SFG0-F1
#
_cell.length_a   1.000
_cell.length_b   1.000
_cell.length_c   1.000
_cell.angle_alpha   90.00
_cell.angle_beta   90.00
_cell.angle_gamma   90.00
#
_symmetry.space_group_name_H-M   'P 1'
#
loop_
_entity.id
_entity.type
_entity.pdbx_description
1 polymer ?
#
loop_
_entity_poly.entity_id
_entity_poly.type
_entity_poly.pdbx_seq_one_letter_code
_entity_poly.pdbx_strand_id
1 'polypeptide(L)'
;MVDKNKKYPEGHFLGVGMMIGIVIFSGVGVTMSISTDNPGLIGIGPSIGVAIGLAIGKSMEEKYRKQGLIRPLTSEEKKERNKAKTIGIIVCLIGLIIFISIFFLGLK
;
A
#
# COMPACT_ATOMS: atom_id res chain seq x y z
N MET A 1 7.59 -21.81 17.16
CA MET A 1 8.92 -22.11 16.59
C MET A 1 8.92 -21.64 15.15
N VAL A 2 9.86 -20.77 14.75
CA VAL A 2 9.96 -20.33 13.35
C VAL A 2 10.61 -21.47 12.57
N ASP A 3 9.88 -22.03 11.62
CA ASP A 3 10.38 -23.09 10.75
C ASP A 3 11.52 -22.52 9.89
N LYS A 4 12.76 -22.97 10.16
CA LYS A 4 13.97 -22.48 9.49
C LYS A 4 14.00 -22.84 7.99
N ASN A 5 13.13 -23.74 7.52
CA ASN A 5 13.01 -24.07 6.10
C ASN A 5 12.12 -23.10 5.32
N LYS A 6 11.30 -22.27 5.99
CA LYS A 6 10.36 -21.37 5.31
C LYS A 6 11.02 -20.00 5.05
N LYS A 7 11.40 -19.76 3.79
CA LYS A 7 11.88 -18.44 3.33
C LYS A 7 10.75 -17.63 2.68
N TYR A 8 10.70 -16.34 3.01
CA TYR A 8 9.73 -15.39 2.46
C TYR A 8 10.37 -14.56 1.33
N PRO A 9 9.64 -14.26 0.25
CA PRO A 9 10.14 -13.35 -0.78
C PRO A 9 10.30 -11.94 -0.21
N GLU A 10 11.30 -11.20 -0.72
CA GLU A 10 11.50 -9.80 -0.36
C GLU A 10 10.24 -8.95 -0.61
N GLY A 11 9.87 -8.10 0.34
CA GLY A 11 8.66 -7.29 0.31
C GLY A 11 7.39 -7.99 0.80
N HIS A 12 7.44 -9.26 1.20
CA HIS A 12 6.28 -9.99 1.71
C HIS A 12 5.67 -9.29 2.93
N PHE A 13 6.49 -8.95 3.94
CA PHE A 13 6.00 -8.34 5.17
C PHE A 13 5.61 -6.87 4.98
N LEU A 14 6.25 -6.17 4.03
CA LEU A 14 5.81 -4.83 3.62
C LEU A 14 4.40 -4.89 3.04
N GLY A 15 4.14 -5.82 2.11
CA GLY A 15 2.82 -5.97 1.48
C GLY A 15 1.73 -6.35 2.48
N VAL A 16 2.02 -7.29 3.39
CA VAL A 16 1.08 -7.68 4.46
C VAL A 16 0.81 -6.51 5.41
N GLY A 17 1.85 -5.82 5.86
CA GLY A 17 1.72 -4.66 6.75
C GLY A 17 0.89 -3.55 6.11
N MET A 18 1.17 -3.20 4.85
CA MET A 18 0.38 -2.25 4.07
C MET A 18 -1.09 -2.64 3.99
N MET A 19 -1.38 -3.90 3.63
CA MET A 19 -2.76 -4.36 3.45
C MET A 19 -3.56 -4.29 4.76
N ILE A 20 -2.96 -4.76 5.86
CA ILE A 20 -3.59 -4.67 7.18
C ILE A 20 -3.82 -3.21 7.57
N GLY A 21 -2.83 -2.34 7.37
CA GLY A 21 -2.95 -0.92 7.65
C GLY A 21 -4.07 -0.26 6.85
N ILE A 22 -4.14 -0.51 5.54
CA ILE A 22 -5.22 0.00 4.69
C ILE A 22 -6.58 -0.44 5.22
N VAL A 23 -6.78 -1.74 5.48
CA VAL A 23 -8.09 -2.26 5.92
C VAL A 23 -8.54 -1.62 7.23
N ILE A 24 -7.65 -1.53 8.22
CA ILE A 24 -7.98 -0.95 9.53
C ILE A 24 -8.30 0.55 9.40
N PHE A 25 -7.43 1.32 8.75
CA PHE A 25 -7.57 2.78 8.71
C PHE A 25 -8.59 3.26 7.67
N SER A 26 -8.92 2.45 6.66
CA SER A 26 -10.02 2.76 5.73
C SER A 26 -11.36 2.88 6.46
N GLY A 27 -11.60 2.04 7.47
CA GLY A 27 -12.80 2.15 8.29
C GLY A 27 -12.91 3.52 8.98
N VAL A 28 -11.79 4.07 9.44
CA VAL A 28 -11.70 5.41 10.05
C VAL A 28 -11.95 6.50 9.01
N GLY A 29 -11.31 6.41 7.84
CA GLY A 29 -11.48 7.39 6.76
C GLY A 29 -12.93 7.47 6.27
N VAL A 30 -13.59 6.32 6.10
CA VAL A 30 -14.99 6.24 5.67
C VAL A 30 -15.93 6.80 6.74
N THR A 31 -15.76 6.40 8.01
CA THR A 31 -16.60 6.92 9.10
C THR A 31 -16.44 8.43 9.28
N MET A 32 -15.21 8.95 9.17
CA MET A 32 -14.96 10.39 9.26
C MET A 32 -15.60 11.13 8.09
N SER A 33 -15.50 10.58 6.87
CA SER A 33 -16.15 11.15 5.69
C SER A 33 -17.67 11.26 5.84
N ILE A 34 -18.32 10.20 6.33
CA ILE A 34 -19.76 10.19 6.59
C ILE A 34 -20.12 11.18 7.70
N SER A 35 -19.35 11.19 8.79
CA SER A 35 -19.65 12.01 9.97
C SER A 35 -19.51 13.51 9.71
N THR A 36 -18.62 13.90 8.80
CA THR A 36 -18.40 15.32 8.44
C THR A 36 -19.06 15.71 7.12
N ASP A 37 -19.84 14.82 6.50
CA ASP A 37 -20.41 14.97 5.16
C ASP A 37 -19.38 15.46 4.12
N ASN A 38 -18.14 14.94 4.22
CA ASN A 38 -17.04 15.35 3.36
C ASN A 38 -16.45 14.12 2.65
N PRO A 39 -16.84 13.87 1.38
CA PRO A 39 -16.34 12.71 0.62
C PRO A 39 -14.82 12.76 0.37
N GLY A 40 -14.19 13.94 0.48
CA GLY A 40 -12.74 14.10 0.35
C GLY A 40 -11.93 13.37 1.44
N LEU A 41 -12.54 13.06 2.60
CA LEU A 41 -11.84 12.40 3.70
C LEU A 41 -11.70 10.88 3.54
N ILE A 42 -12.42 10.26 2.60
CA ILE A 42 -12.36 8.81 2.35
C ILE A 42 -10.92 8.34 2.08
N GLY A 43 -10.14 9.17 1.37
CA GLY A 43 -8.75 8.84 1.01
C GLY A 43 -7.75 8.88 2.16
N ILE A 44 -8.04 9.61 3.25
CA ILE A 44 -7.09 9.81 4.35
C ILE A 44 -6.80 8.51 5.09
N GLY A 45 -7.83 7.71 5.35
CA GLY A 45 -7.73 6.43 6.03
C GLY A 45 -6.72 5.48 5.37
N PRO A 46 -6.93 5.07 4.11
CA PRO A 46 -5.99 4.24 3.37
C PRO A 46 -4.57 4.78 3.36
N SER A 47 -4.37 6.10 3.17
CA SER A 47 -3.03 6.71 3.13
C SER A 47 -2.28 6.59 4.46
N ILE A 48 -2.95 6.87 5.58
CA ILE A 48 -2.38 6.67 6.92
C ILE A 48 -2.08 5.18 7.15
N GLY A 49 -3.01 4.32 6.74
CA GLY A 49 -2.87 2.87 6.81
C GLY A 49 -1.64 2.36 6.08
N VAL A 50 -1.38 2.85 4.87
CA VAL A 50 -0.15 2.53 4.12
C VAL A 50 1.09 2.97 4.88
N ALA A 51 1.13 4.20 5.40
CA ALA A 51 2.31 4.72 6.08
C ALA A 51 2.67 3.89 7.32
N ILE A 52 1.69 3.62 8.19
CA ILE A 52 1.87 2.82 9.40
C ILE A 52 2.18 1.36 9.04
N GLY A 53 1.43 0.79 8.09
CA GLY A 53 1.61 -0.57 7.61
C GLY A 53 3.00 -0.82 7.03
N LEU A 54 3.54 0.13 6.27
CA LEU A 54 4.92 0.09 5.77
C LEU A 54 5.95 0.15 6.90
N ALA A 55 5.77 1.02 7.89
CA ALA A 55 6.70 1.13 9.01
C ALA A 55 6.80 -0.18 9.80
N ILE A 56 5.65 -0.78 10.12
CA ILE A 56 5.59 -2.07 10.82
C ILE A 56 6.14 -3.19 9.92
N GLY A 57 5.69 -3.26 8.68
CA GLY A 57 6.10 -4.28 7.72
C GLY A 57 7.61 -4.27 7.44
N LYS A 58 8.22 -3.08 7.35
CA LYS A 58 9.68 -2.90 7.20
C LYS A 58 10.44 -3.39 8.44
N SER A 59 9.98 -3.03 9.63
CA SER A 59 10.61 -3.49 10.89
C SER A 59 10.57 -5.02 11.01
N MET A 60 9.43 -5.63 10.68
CA MET A 60 9.30 -7.09 10.62
C MET A 60 10.23 -7.69 9.56
N GLU A 61 10.22 -7.17 8.33
CA GLU A 61 11.06 -7.72 7.27
C GLU A 61 12.55 -7.67 7.63
N GLU A 62 13.01 -6.60 8.27
CA GLU A 62 14.39 -6.49 8.71
C GLU A 62 14.74 -7.52 9.80
N LYS A 63 13.81 -7.78 10.74
CA LYS A 63 13.97 -8.83 11.74
C LYS A 63 14.12 -10.21 11.10
N TYR A 64 13.30 -10.54 10.10
CA TYR A 64 13.38 -11.82 9.38
C TYR A 64 14.59 -11.89 8.45
N ARG A 65 15.04 -10.75 7.90
CA ARG A 65 16.26 -10.63 7.10
C ARG A 65 17.49 -10.97 7.95
N LYS A 66 17.58 -10.45 9.17
CA LYS A 66 18.65 -10.78 10.14
C LYS A 66 18.66 -12.26 10.54
N GLN A 67 17.53 -12.95 10.41
CA GLN A 67 17.41 -14.39 10.68
C GLN A 67 17.70 -15.27 9.44
N GLY A 68 18.00 -14.68 8.28
CA GLY A 68 18.25 -15.43 7.04
C GLY A 68 16.98 -16.02 6.39
N LEU A 69 15.80 -15.53 6.78
CA LEU A 69 14.50 -16.05 6.33
C LEU A 69 13.94 -15.28 5.11
N ILE A 70 14.65 -14.29 4.60
CA ILE A 70 14.26 -13.55 3.39
C ILE A 70 15.06 -14.07 2.19
N ARG A 71 14.35 -14.42 1.10
CA ARG A 71 14.96 -14.78 -0.18
C ARG A 71 14.80 -13.64 -1.20
N PRO A 72 15.73 -13.49 -2.15
CA PRO A 72 15.54 -12.59 -3.27
C PRO A 72 14.36 -13.07 -4.14
N LEU A 73 13.80 -12.13 -4.91
CA LEU A 73 12.76 -12.41 -5.88
C LEU A 73 13.31 -13.22 -7.05
N THR A 74 12.48 -14.10 -7.60
CA THR A 74 12.78 -14.76 -8.87
C THR A 74 12.63 -13.78 -10.04
N SER A 75 13.19 -14.12 -11.20
CA SER A 75 13.06 -13.31 -12.42
C SER A 75 11.60 -13.08 -12.82
N GLU A 76 10.75 -14.08 -12.59
CA GLU A 76 9.30 -14.02 -12.86
C GLU A 76 8.60 -13.07 -11.89
N GLU A 77 8.82 -13.21 -10.59
CA GLU A 77 8.25 -12.33 -9.55
C GLU A 77 8.69 -10.87 -9.76
N LYS A 78 9.95 -10.66 -10.14
CA LYS A 78 10.48 -9.32 -10.45
C LYS A 78 9.78 -8.71 -11.67
N LYS A 79 9.46 -9.51 -12.69
CA LYS A 79 8.72 -9.08 -13.87
C LYS A 79 7.29 -8.69 -13.51
N GLU A 80 6.61 -9.48 -12.68
CA GLU A 80 5.26 -9.17 -12.19
C GLU A 80 5.23 -7.91 -11.33
N ARG A 81 6.20 -7.75 -10.41
CA ARG A 81 6.33 -6.53 -9.60
C ARG A 81 6.54 -5.30 -10.48
N ASN A 82 7.37 -5.40 -11.52
CA ASN A 82 7.60 -4.29 -12.44
C ASN A 82 6.34 -3.96 -13.26
N LYS A 83 5.59 -4.96 -13.72
CA LYS A 83 4.28 -4.73 -14.38
C LYS A 83 3.31 -4.02 -13.44
N ALA A 84 3.15 -4.52 -12.21
CA ALA A 84 2.28 -3.93 -11.21
C ALA A 84 2.67 -2.47 -10.90
N LYS A 85 3.96 -2.19 -10.76
CA LYS A 85 4.48 -0.83 -10.57
C LYS A 85 4.13 0.08 -11.75
N THR A 86 4.36 -0.37 -12.98
CA THR A 86 4.03 0.41 -14.19
C THR A 86 2.53 0.68 -14.28
N ILE A 87 1.69 -0.33 -14.04
CA ILE A 87 0.22 -0.18 -14.03
C ILE A 87 -0.19 0.83 -12.95
N GLY A 88 0.36 0.72 -11.73
CA GLY A 88 0.06 1.63 -10.64
C GLY A 88 0.40 3.09 -10.97
N ILE A 89 1.54 3.34 -11.62
CA ILE A 89 1.91 4.69 -12.07
C ILE A 89 0.93 5.22 -13.12
N ILE A 90 0.56 4.39 -14.11
CA ILE A 90 -0.41 4.79 -15.15
C ILE A 90 -1.76 5.14 -14.54
N VAL A 91 -2.29 4.30 -13.64
CA VAL A 91 -3.56 4.56 -12.94
C VAL A 91 -3.49 5.86 -12.12
N CYS A 92 -2.37 6.10 -11.43
CA CYS A 92 -2.16 7.33 -10.67
C CYS A 92 -2.17 8.58 -11.56
N LEU A 93 -1.49 8.53 -12.71
CA LEU A 93 -1.49 9.64 -13.67
C LEU A 93 -2.88 9.90 -14.26
N ILE A 94 -3.63 8.86 -14.61
CA ILE A 94 -5.01 8.99 -15.10
C ILE A 94 -5.89 9.64 -14.03
N GLY A 95 -5.80 9.16 -12.78
CA GLY A 95 -6.54 9.74 -11.66
C GLY A 95 -6.21 11.22 -11.44
N LEU A 96 -4.93 11.60 -11.56
CA LEU A 96 -4.50 13.00 -11.46
C LEU A 96 -5.09 13.86 -12.59
N ILE A 97 -5.06 13.38 -13.83
CA ILE A 97 -5.62 14.10 -14.99
C ILE A 97 -7.13 14.31 -14.82
N ILE A 98 -7.86 13.28 -14.38
CA ILE A 98 -9.30 13.39 -14.09
C ILE A 98 -9.54 14.40 -12.98
N PHE A 99 -8.78 14.33 -11.89
CA PHE A 99 -8.90 15.24 -10.76
C PHE A 99 -8.69 16.71 -11.18
N ILE A 100 -7.63 16.99 -11.94
CA ILE A 100 -7.36 18.32 -12.49
C ILE A 100 -8.50 18.76 -13.41
N SER A 101 -8.98 17.89 -14.30
CA SER A 101 -10.06 18.22 -15.25
C SER A 101 -11.34 18.60 -14.52
N ILE A 102 -11.74 17.83 -13.49
CA ILE A 102 -12.92 18.14 -12.65
C ILE A 102 -12.69 19.45 -11.89
N PHE A 103 -11.50 19.66 -11.33
CA PHE A 103 -11.19 20.88 -10.58
C PHE A 103 -11.30 22.13 -11.45
N PHE A 104 -10.80 22.11 -12.69
CA PHE A 104 -10.89 23.24 -13.62
C PHE A 104 -12.29 23.41 -14.25
N LEU A 105 -13.02 22.33 -14.53
CA LEU A 105 -14.38 22.39 -15.10
C LEU A 105 -15.44 22.75 -14.04
N GLY A 106 -15.26 22.33 -12.80
CA GLY A 106 -16.16 22.61 -11.67
C GLY A 106 -15.91 23.96 -11.00
N LEU A 107 -14.86 24.70 -11.38
CA LEU A 107 -14.60 26.06 -10.90
C LEU A 107 -15.40 27.15 -11.66
N LYS A 108 -16.36 26.76 -12.50
CA LYS A 108 -17.25 27.66 -13.24
C LYS A 108 -18.56 27.91 -12.51
#